data_AF-A0A1B6L6G6-F1
#
_entry.id   AF-A0A1B6L6G6-F1
#
_cell.length_a   1.000
_cell.length_b   1.000
_cell.length_c   1.000
_cell.angle_alpha   90.00
_cell.angle_beta   90.00
_cell.angle_gamma   90.00
#
_symmetry.space_group_name_H-M   'P 1'
#
loop_
_entity.id
_entity.type
_entity.pdbx_description
1 polymer ?
#
loop_
_entity_poly.entity_id
_entity_poly.type
_entity_poly.pdbx_seq_one_letter_code
_entity_poly.pdbx_strand_id
1 'polypeptide(L)'
;GFCTKAPVAMGYTRGHFSALVPIEPYSSPETAANNLTNQDSLQVTFLPLMDHSRKLLPVHFVTQTEMGREESLLRQWLDVGMTEGGLLVAQQRLNKRPLLVAQMLEEWLNHYRRLA
;
A
#
# COMPACT_ATOMS: atom_id res chain seq x y z
N GLY A 1 4.28 -16.54 8.64
CA GLY A 1 5.07 -16.80 7.42
C GLY A 1 6.29 -15.91 7.42
N PHE A 2 7.28 -16.20 6.57
CA PHE A 2 8.53 -15.42 6.47
C PHE A 2 8.35 -14.08 5.72
N CYS A 3 7.31 -13.96 4.90
CA CYS A 3 7.04 -12.78 4.08
C CYS A 3 5.86 -11.95 4.59
N THR A 4 5.87 -10.64 4.32
CA THR A 4 4.71 -9.75 4.45
C THR A 4 3.90 -9.73 3.16
N LYS A 5 2.57 -9.65 3.29
CA LYS A 5 1.65 -9.53 2.14
C LYS A 5 1.36 -8.09 1.73
N ALA A 6 1.83 -7.11 2.51
CA ALA A 6 1.67 -5.69 2.20
C ALA A 6 2.77 -5.26 1.21
N PRO A 7 2.42 -4.94 -0.06
CA PRO A 7 3.40 -4.55 -1.06
C PRO A 7 3.91 -3.12 -0.84
N VAL A 8 5.02 -2.79 -1.51
CA VAL A 8 5.51 -1.41 -1.68
C VAL A 8 5.33 -1.03 -3.15
N ALA A 9 4.88 0.20 -3.41
CA ALA A 9 4.73 0.73 -4.76
C ALA A 9 5.87 1.68 -5.11
N MET A 10 6.45 1.49 -6.30
CA MET A 10 7.49 2.35 -6.84
C MET A 10 7.11 2.83 -8.24
N GLY A 11 7.28 4.11 -8.50
CA GLY A 11 7.23 4.69 -9.84
C GLY A 11 8.61 4.62 -10.48
N TYR A 12 8.66 4.35 -11.78
CA TYR A 12 9.89 4.35 -12.55
C TYR A 12 9.76 5.25 -13.77
N THR A 13 10.62 6.27 -13.86
CA THR A 13 10.65 7.19 -15.00
C THR A 13 12.09 7.55 -15.35
N ARG A 14 12.47 7.42 -16.63
CA ARG A 14 13.79 7.85 -17.15
C ARG A 14 15.01 7.40 -16.33
N GLY A 15 15.01 6.16 -15.85
CA GLY A 15 16.12 5.65 -15.02
C GLY A 15 16.05 6.02 -13.53
N HIS A 16 14.98 6.66 -13.08
CA HIS A 16 14.78 7.09 -11.70
C HIS A 16 13.63 6.33 -11.03
N PHE A 17 13.82 5.96 -9.76
CA PHE A 17 12.79 5.36 -8.92
C PHE A 17 12.25 6.38 -7.92
N SER A 18 10.93 6.42 -7.78
CA SER A 18 10.24 7.24 -6.77
C SER A 18 9.31 6.38 -5.93
N ALA A 19 9.28 6.60 -4.62
CA ALA A 19 8.30 5.96 -3.76
C ALA A 19 6.89 6.50 -4.06
N LEU A 20 5.93 5.60 -4.28
CA LEU A 20 4.51 5.96 -4.40
C LEU A 20 3.85 5.66 -3.06
N VAL A 21 3.60 6.72 -2.29
CA VAL A 21 3.01 6.61 -0.95
C VAL A 21 1.58 7.17 -0.96
N PRO A 22 0.59 6.44 -0.42
CA PRO A 22 -0.75 6.97 -0.29
C PRO A 22 -0.79 8.13 0.69
N ILE A 23 -1.72 9.05 0.48
CA ILE A 23 -2.02 10.10 1.46
C ILE A 23 -2.77 9.45 2.63
N GLU A 24 -2.31 9.72 3.85
CA GLU A 24 -3.05 9.37 5.05
C GLU A 24 -4.31 10.24 5.15
N PRO A 25 -5.51 9.66 5.29
CA PRO A 25 -6.77 10.36 5.43
C PRO A 25 -6.74 11.07 6.77
N TYR A 26 -7.35 12.25 6.78
CA TYR A 26 -7.38 13.09 7.96
C TYR A 26 -8.05 12.35 9.12
N SER A 27 -7.26 12.02 10.14
CA SER A 27 -7.78 11.63 11.44
C SER A 27 -8.20 12.91 12.14
N SER A 28 -9.51 13.16 12.29
CA SER A 28 -9.94 14.21 13.21
C SER A 28 -9.56 13.80 14.64
N PRO A 29 -9.27 14.74 15.55
CA PRO A 29 -9.00 14.41 16.95
C PRO A 29 -10.13 13.58 17.61
N GLU A 30 -11.37 13.71 17.12
CA GLU A 30 -12.52 12.90 17.58
C GLU A 30 -12.45 11.45 17.07
N THR A 31 -11.88 11.23 15.88
CA THR A 31 -11.65 9.89 15.31
C THR A 31 -10.39 9.22 15.87
N ALA A 32 -9.38 9.99 16.29
CA ALA A 32 -8.19 9.48 16.95
C ALA A 32 -8.48 8.84 18.32
N ALA A 33 -9.44 9.39 19.07
CA ALA A 33 -9.90 8.81 20.34
C ALA A 33 -10.68 7.49 20.15
N ASN A 34 -11.46 7.38 19.06
CA ASN A 34 -12.22 6.17 18.72
C ASN A 34 -11.36 5.07 18.05
N ASN A 35 -10.20 5.41 17.50
CA ASN A 35 -9.25 4.44 16.91
C ASN A 35 -8.42 3.67 17.96
N LEU A 36 -8.54 4.00 19.25
CA LEU A 36 -7.93 3.23 20.34
C LEU A 36 -8.69 1.93 20.64
N THR A 37 -9.97 1.84 20.27
CA THR A 37 -10.84 0.68 20.56
C THR A 37 -11.10 -0.20 19.35
N ASN A 38 -10.96 0.32 18.12
CA ASN A 38 -11.13 -0.45 16.89
C ASN A 38 -9.79 -0.74 16.21
N GLN A 39 -9.19 -1.87 16.57
CA GLN A 39 -8.02 -2.42 15.87
C GLN A 39 -8.33 -2.78 14.39
N ASP A 40 -9.62 -2.84 14.04
CA ASP A 40 -10.15 -3.19 12.71
C ASP A 40 -10.32 -2.01 11.74
N SER A 41 -10.07 -0.75 12.16
CA SER A 41 -10.10 0.41 11.25
C SER A 41 -8.75 0.68 10.57
N LEU A 42 -7.93 -0.34 10.33
CA LEU A 42 -6.69 -0.17 9.58
C LEU A 42 -7.02 0.31 8.17
N GLN A 43 -6.49 1.48 7.82
CA GLN A 43 -6.67 2.05 6.50
C GLN A 43 -6.05 1.13 5.44
N VAL A 44 -6.86 0.77 4.45
CA VAL A 44 -6.45 -0.04 3.30
C VAL A 44 -6.26 0.88 2.10
N THR A 45 -5.07 0.81 1.48
CA THR A 45 -4.82 1.35 0.15
C THR A 45 -4.97 0.24 -0.87
N PHE A 46 -5.67 0.50 -1.97
CA PHE A 46 -5.86 -0.46 -3.06
C PHE A 46 -4.92 -0.12 -4.22
N LEU A 47 -3.99 -1.02 -4.53
CA LEU A 47 -3.01 -0.86 -5.60
C LEU A 47 -3.43 -1.73 -6.79
N PRO A 48 -3.68 -1.16 -7.98
CA PRO A 48 -4.03 -1.94 -9.17
C PRO A 48 -2.93 -2.94 -9.54
N LEU A 49 -3.33 -4.19 -9.80
CA LEU A 49 -2.46 -5.24 -10.34
C LEU A 49 -2.60 -5.39 -11.86
N MET A 50 -3.26 -4.43 -12.49
CA MET A 50 -3.55 -4.38 -13.92
C MET A 50 -3.23 -3.01 -14.49
N ASP A 51 -2.93 -2.96 -15.79
CA ASP A 51 -2.79 -1.71 -16.53
C ASP A 51 -4.16 -1.10 -16.92
N HIS A 52 -4.12 0.05 -17.61
CA HIS A 52 -5.33 0.74 -18.07
C HIS A 52 -6.18 -0.08 -19.06
N SER A 53 -5.59 -1.10 -19.70
CA SER A 53 -6.25 -2.01 -20.64
C SER A 53 -6.73 -3.30 -19.95
N ARG A 54 -6.71 -3.35 -18.61
CA ARG A 54 -7.06 -4.51 -17.79
C ARG A 54 -6.17 -5.74 -18.01
N LYS A 55 -4.97 -5.54 -18.56
CA LYS A 55 -3.97 -6.61 -18.64
C LYS A 55 -3.23 -6.70 -17.31
N LEU A 56 -3.03 -7.93 -16.82
CA LEU A 56 -2.26 -8.18 -15.60
C LEU A 56 -0.84 -7.63 -15.74
N LEU A 57 -0.35 -6.95 -14.70
CA LEU A 57 1.03 -6.47 -14.66
C LEU A 57 2.02 -7.66 -14.70
N PRO A 58 3.20 -7.50 -15.30
CA PRO A 58 4.19 -8.58 -15.38
C PRO A 58 4.62 -9.06 -13.99
N VAL A 59 4.61 -10.38 -13.78
CA VAL A 59 5.26 -11.01 -12.62
C VAL A 59 6.66 -11.43 -13.06
N HIS A 60 7.67 -10.76 -12.52
CA HIS A 60 9.06 -10.98 -12.92
C HIS A 60 9.66 -12.22 -12.27
N PHE A 61 10.66 -12.79 -12.94
CA PHE A 61 11.46 -13.93 -12.45
C PHE A 61 10.65 -15.20 -12.11
N VAL A 62 9.51 -15.41 -12.76
CA VAL A 62 8.76 -16.66 -12.67
C VAL A 62 9.54 -17.82 -13.27
N THR A 63 9.47 -18.98 -12.64
CA THR A 63 10.03 -20.23 -13.19
C THR A 63 9.16 -20.76 -14.34
N GLN A 64 9.71 -21.70 -15.12
CA GLN A 64 8.97 -22.32 -16.22
C GLN A 64 7.69 -23.03 -15.75
N THR A 65 7.69 -23.59 -14.53
CA THR A 65 6.51 -24.26 -13.96
C THR A 65 5.48 -23.27 -13.44
N GLU A 66 5.88 -22.03 -13.17
CA GLU A 66 5.04 -20.93 -12.69
C GLU A 66 4.39 -20.10 -13.79
N MET A 67 4.96 -20.15 -15.01
CA MET A 67 4.46 -19.43 -16.16
C MET A 67 3.01 -19.81 -16.49
N GLY A 68 2.14 -18.82 -16.66
CA GLY A 68 0.69 -19.00 -16.84
C GLY A 68 -0.12 -19.14 -15.54
N ARG A 69 0.54 -19.08 -14.37
CA ARG A 69 -0.10 -19.13 -13.03
C ARG A 69 0.11 -17.84 -12.23
N GLU A 70 0.38 -16.73 -12.92
CA GLU A 70 0.79 -15.45 -12.32
C GLU A 70 -0.26 -14.91 -11.33
N GLU A 71 -1.55 -15.00 -11.66
CA GLU A 71 -2.62 -14.57 -10.73
C GLU A 71 -2.63 -15.42 -9.45
N SER A 72 -2.45 -16.74 -9.56
CA SER A 72 -2.39 -17.63 -8.40
C SER A 72 -1.19 -17.31 -7.51
N LEU A 73 -0.04 -16.99 -8.11
CA LEU A 73 1.14 -16.52 -7.39
C LEU A 73 0.87 -15.20 -6.67
N LEU A 74 0.25 -14.22 -7.34
CA LEU A 74 -0.13 -12.96 -6.71
C LEU A 74 -1.04 -13.18 -5.50
N ARG A 75 -2.04 -14.06 -5.61
CA ARG A 75 -2.94 -14.41 -4.48
C ARG A 75 -2.24 -15.13 -3.33
N GLN A 76 -1.17 -15.87 -3.63
CA GLN A 76 -0.35 -16.52 -2.61
C GLN A 76 0.48 -15.48 -1.82
N TRP A 77 1.07 -14.52 -2.51
CA TRP A 77 2.05 -13.59 -1.93
C TRP A 77 1.48 -12.24 -1.49
N LEU A 78 0.28 -11.86 -1.94
CA LEU A 78 -0.39 -10.60 -1.63
C LEU A 78 -1.80 -10.84 -1.09
N ASP A 79 -2.37 -9.82 -0.46
CA ASP A 79 -3.80 -9.77 -0.15
C ASP A 79 -4.55 -9.19 -1.37
N VAL A 80 -4.98 -10.08 -2.26
CA VAL A 80 -5.60 -9.71 -3.54
C VAL A 80 -7.12 -9.66 -3.42
N GLY A 81 -7.70 -8.53 -3.84
CA GLY A 81 -9.14 -8.33 -3.99
C GLY A 81 -9.54 -7.99 -5.42
N MET A 82 -10.84 -7.89 -5.65
CA MET A 82 -11.41 -7.39 -6.90
C MET A 82 -12.38 -6.26 -6.58
N THR A 83 -12.29 -5.15 -7.31
CA THR A 83 -13.26 -4.06 -7.18
C THR A 83 -14.56 -4.42 -7.90
N GLU A 84 -15.64 -3.68 -7.61
CA GLU A 84 -16.92 -3.84 -8.34
C GLU A 84 -16.76 -3.65 -9.86
N GLY A 85 -15.82 -2.81 -10.28
CA GLY A 85 -15.47 -2.59 -11.69
C GLY A 85 -14.64 -3.71 -12.33
N GLY A 86 -14.36 -4.80 -11.60
CA GLY A 86 -13.60 -5.94 -12.07
C GLY A 86 -12.08 -5.71 -12.11
N LEU A 87 -11.55 -4.70 -11.40
CA LEU A 87 -10.11 -4.47 -11.32
C LEU A 87 -9.51 -5.34 -10.21
N LEU A 88 -8.47 -6.09 -10.55
CA LEU A 88 -7.67 -6.82 -9.58
C LEU A 88 -6.77 -5.85 -8.83
N VAL A 89 -6.79 -5.90 -7.51
CA VAL A 89 -6.06 -4.97 -6.64
C VAL A 89 -5.34 -5.73 -5.53
N ALA A 90 -4.15 -5.25 -5.15
CA ALA A 90 -3.49 -5.64 -3.92
C ALA A 90 -3.89 -4.67 -2.80
N GLN A 91 -4.17 -5.21 -1.62
CA GLN A 91 -4.44 -4.44 -0.42
C GLN A 91 -3.14 -4.14 0.31
N GLN A 92 -2.83 -2.85 0.45
CA GLN A 92 -1.75 -2.38 1.31
C GLN A 92 -2.38 -1.83 2.59
N ARG A 93 -2.29 -2.60 3.68
CA ARG A 93 -2.75 -2.19 5.01
C ARG A 93 -1.68 -1.33 5.68
N LEU A 94 -2.06 -0.14 6.11
CA LEU A 94 -1.16 0.73 6.87
C LEU A 94 -1.09 0.24 8.31
N ASN A 95 0.13 -0.08 8.74
CA ASN A 95 0.40 -0.48 10.11
C ASN A 95 0.73 0.75 10.96
N LYS A 96 0.69 0.59 12.28
CA LYS A 96 1.17 1.62 13.20
C LYS A 96 2.61 2.01 12.83
N ARG A 97 2.82 3.32 12.67
CA ARG A 97 4.11 3.87 12.31
C ARG A 97 5.13 3.58 13.43
N PRO A 98 6.36 3.13 13.10
CA PRO A 98 7.43 3.01 14.08
C PRO A 98 7.67 4.34 14.79
N LEU A 99 7.99 4.30 16.09
CA LEU A 99 8.06 5.49 16.94
C LEU A 99 8.98 6.58 16.36
N LEU A 100 10.18 6.21 15.91
CA LEU A 100 11.14 7.16 15.37
C LEU A 100 10.63 7.84 14.08
N VAL A 101 9.94 7.09 13.21
CA VAL A 101 9.34 7.65 11.99
C VAL A 101 8.18 8.58 12.35
N ALA A 102 7.41 8.25 13.40
CA ALA A 102 6.34 9.12 13.90
C ALA A 102 6.89 10.43 14.47
N GLN A 103 7.95 10.36 15.27
CA GLN A 103 8.64 11.55 15.82
C GLN A 103 9.18 12.44 14.70
N MET A 104 9.89 11.85 13.74
CA MET A 104 10.44 12.57 12.58
C MET A 104 9.35 13.30 11.79
N LEU A 105 8.21 12.65 11.52
CA LEU A 105 7.12 13.30 10.81
C LEU A 105 6.49 14.43 11.63
N GLU A 106 6.30 14.24 12.93
CA GLU A 106 5.71 15.25 13.80
C GLU A 106 6.59 16.51 13.90
N GLU A 107 7.91 16.34 14.00
CA GLU A 107 8.86 17.45 13.94
C GLU A 107 8.79 18.21 12.60
N TRP A 108 8.74 17.47 11.49
CA TRP A 108 8.58 18.05 10.15
C TRP A 108 7.27 18.82 10.01
N LEU A 109 6.13 18.25 10.44
CA LEU A 109 4.83 18.93 10.42
C LEU A 109 4.82 20.18 11.30
N ASN A 110 5.42 20.13 12.50
CA ASN A 110 5.49 21.27 13.41
C ASN A 110 6.36 22.41 12.90
N HIS A 111 7.30 22.15 12.00
CA HIS A 111 7.99 23.21 11.27
C HIS A 111 7.02 23.98 10.36
N TYR A 112 6.25 23.29 9.51
CA TYR A 112 5.32 23.94 8.59
C TYR A 112 4.14 24.62 9.29
N ARG A 113 3.61 24.04 10.38
CA ARG A 113 2.55 24.67 11.17
C ARG A 113 2.96 26.02 11.77
N ARG A 114 4.25 26.23 12.04
CA ARG A 114 4.79 27.50 12.57
C ARG A 114 5.03 28.56 11.51
N LEU A 115 5.03 28.19 10.23
CA LEU A 115 5.16 29.13 9.11
C LEU A 115 3.81 29.71 8.65
N ALA A 116 2.70 29.12 9.12
CA ALA A 116 1.33 29.52 8.80
C ALA A 116 0.78 30.55 9.79
#